data_AF-A0A2R4NH62-F1
#
_entry.id   AF-A0A2R4NH62-F1
#
_cell.length_a   1.000
_cell.length_b   1.000
_cell.length_c   1.000
_cell.angle_alpha   90.00
_cell.angle_beta   90.00
_cell.angle_gamma   90.00
#
_symmetry.space_group_name_H-M   'P 1'
#
loop_
_entity.id
_entity.type
_entity.pdbx_description
1 polymer ?
#
loop_
_entity_poly.entity_id
_entity_poly.type
_entity_poly.pdbx_seq_one_letter_code
_entity_poly.pdbx_strand_id
1 'polypeptide(L)'
;MLIGPTEIQYTIPINALKGDVDKITVIPLQITYTTLKDGFWNKAFNNRESMSRQLPIVLLPVNMAKYNFIVEVKSENKIIRTFESQYQKFRGKNEDDVKIARPPEGWRWDWSQGVNAFHQIGHGGEAGHCNGIRANESTPDGITHTAHLDRITEFNPLRVVYGPGWQNCSVVGPVYQMTSTTTTNPTESGVINWTDDVKLNLPKDTDSLSLEITTFDGRKRMFSDSGADEFFDVIKGKNEVIIRPKQPTDL
;
A
#
# COMPACT_ATOMS: atom_id res chain seq x y z
N MET A 1 -70.47 -1.67 -27.58
CA MET A 1 -69.60 -2.56 -26.79
C MET A 1 -68.34 -2.79 -27.63
N LEU A 2 -67.20 -2.24 -27.22
CA LEU A 2 -65.91 -2.49 -27.89
C LEU A 2 -65.48 -3.91 -27.53
N ILE A 3 -65.47 -4.83 -28.51
CA ILE A 3 -64.88 -6.16 -28.37
C ILE A 3 -63.55 -6.10 -29.11
N GLY A 4 -62.54 -5.61 -28.40
CA GLY A 4 -61.12 -5.76 -28.79
C GLY A 4 -60.40 -6.51 -27.68
N PRO A 5 -59.27 -7.16 -27.96
CA PRO A 5 -58.44 -7.73 -26.90
C PRO A 5 -58.03 -6.62 -25.93
N THR A 6 -58.48 -6.70 -24.69
CA THR A 6 -58.11 -5.77 -23.60
C THR A 6 -56.74 -6.08 -23.05
N GLU A 7 -56.24 -7.30 -23.28
CA GLU A 7 -54.95 -7.78 -22.82
C GLU A 7 -54.32 -8.65 -23.92
N ILE A 8 -53.05 -8.37 -24.22
CA ILE A 8 -52.22 -9.20 -25.10
C ILE A 8 -51.00 -9.60 -24.26
N GLN A 9 -50.84 -10.90 -24.03
CA GLN A 9 -49.64 -11.45 -23.41
C GLN A 9 -48.71 -11.95 -24.52
N TYR A 10 -47.49 -11.43 -24.56
CA TYR A 10 -46.45 -11.91 -25.45
C TYR A 10 -45.17 -12.13 -24.64
N THR A 11 -44.43 -13.20 -24.96
CA THR A 11 -43.14 -13.51 -24.33
C THR A 11 -42.04 -13.22 -25.35
N ILE A 12 -41.10 -12.37 -24.98
CA ILE A 12 -39.88 -12.16 -25.78
C ILE A 12 -38.76 -12.98 -25.14
N PRO A 13 -38.12 -13.89 -25.90
CA PRO A 13 -36.94 -14.56 -25.40
C PRO A 13 -35.81 -13.53 -25.22
N ILE A 14 -35.20 -13.48 -24.04
CA ILE A 14 -34.16 -12.50 -23.72
C ILE A 14 -32.97 -12.58 -24.70
N ASN A 15 -32.70 -13.75 -25.26
CA ASN A 15 -31.65 -13.97 -26.27
C ASN A 15 -31.91 -13.23 -27.60
N ALA A 16 -33.16 -12.83 -27.89
CA ALA A 16 -33.49 -12.00 -29.04
C ALA A 16 -33.18 -10.51 -28.80
N LEU A 17 -32.96 -10.11 -27.55
CA LEU A 17 -32.63 -8.76 -27.14
C LEU A 17 -31.10 -8.63 -27.04
N LYS A 18 -30.47 -8.11 -28.10
CA LYS A 18 -29.02 -7.90 -28.13
C LYS A 18 -28.67 -6.57 -27.44
N GLY A 19 -28.21 -6.65 -26.20
CA GLY A 19 -27.62 -5.52 -25.48
C GLY A 19 -26.17 -5.28 -25.86
N ASP A 20 -25.70 -4.05 -25.66
CA ASP A 20 -24.29 -3.67 -25.72
C ASP A 20 -23.56 -4.12 -24.44
N VAL A 21 -22.25 -4.31 -24.54
CA VAL A 21 -21.41 -4.78 -23.44
C VAL A 21 -21.10 -3.65 -22.46
N ASP A 22 -20.95 -2.41 -22.95
CA ASP A 22 -20.39 -1.28 -22.16
C ASP A 22 -21.35 -0.09 -22.01
N LYS A 23 -22.54 -0.12 -22.61
CA LYS A 23 -23.55 0.97 -22.50
C LYS A 23 -24.99 0.47 -22.45
N ILE A 24 -25.88 1.32 -21.92
CA ILE A 24 -27.33 1.10 -21.96
C ILE A 24 -27.78 0.94 -23.42
N THR A 25 -28.61 -0.08 -23.66
CA THR A 25 -29.24 -0.30 -24.97
C THR A 25 -30.73 -0.12 -24.87
N VAL A 26 -31.29 0.75 -25.70
CA VAL A 26 -32.75 0.93 -25.82
C VAL A 26 -33.23 0.25 -27.08
N ILE A 27 -34.06 -0.78 -26.94
CA ILE A 27 -34.64 -1.53 -28.05
C ILE A 27 -36.12 -1.13 -28.18
N PRO A 28 -36.53 -0.48 -29.29
CA PRO A 28 -37.93 -0.18 -29.51
C PRO A 28 -38.68 -1.42 -29.98
N LEU A 29 -39.59 -1.95 -29.15
CA LEU A 29 -40.54 -2.95 -29.60
C LEU A 29 -41.69 -2.27 -30.34
N GLN A 30 -41.81 -2.57 -31.62
CA GLN A 30 -42.97 -2.15 -32.40
C GLN A 30 -44.10 -3.14 -32.23
N ILE A 31 -45.21 -2.68 -31.64
CA ILE A 31 -46.46 -3.42 -31.53
C ILE A 31 -47.40 -2.85 -32.57
N THR A 32 -47.70 -3.66 -33.58
CA THR A 32 -48.66 -3.31 -34.64
C THR A 32 -49.95 -4.07 -34.42
N TYR A 33 -51.07 -3.37 -34.32
CA TYR A 33 -52.38 -3.96 -34.13
C TYR A 33 -53.43 -3.30 -35.03
N THR A 34 -54.49 -4.03 -35.36
CA THR A 34 -55.61 -3.49 -36.14
C THR A 34 -56.74 -3.08 -35.22
N THR A 35 -57.23 -1.85 -35.37
CA THR A 35 -58.41 -1.34 -34.66
C THR A 35 -59.48 -0.92 -35.66
N LEU A 36 -60.74 -0.88 -35.23
CA LEU A 36 -61.81 -0.33 -36.05
C LEU A 36 -61.60 1.18 -36.22
N LYS A 37 -61.73 1.67 -37.46
CA LYS A 37 -61.76 3.10 -37.72
C LYS A 37 -62.99 3.72 -37.04
N ASP A 38 -62.84 4.92 -36.49
CA ASP A 38 -63.94 5.61 -35.85
C ASP A 38 -65.04 6.02 -36.85
N GLY A 39 -66.29 6.07 -36.38
CA GLY A 39 -67.48 6.42 -37.17
C GLY A 39 -68.44 5.25 -37.44
N PHE A 40 -69.73 5.57 -37.60
CA PHE A 40 -70.81 4.60 -37.78
C PHE A 40 -70.60 3.68 -38.99
N TRP A 41 -70.30 4.27 -40.16
CA TRP A 41 -70.09 3.53 -41.41
C TRP A 41 -68.84 2.63 -41.35
N ASN A 42 -67.79 3.07 -40.68
CA ASN A 42 -66.57 2.27 -40.52
C ASN A 42 -66.82 1.03 -39.64
N LYS A 43 -67.66 1.15 -38.61
CA LYS A 43 -68.11 0.02 -37.78
C LYS A 43 -69.05 -0.91 -38.53
N ALA A 44 -69.96 -0.37 -39.34
CA ALA A 44 -70.91 -1.15 -40.14
C ALA A 44 -70.24 -1.96 -41.26
N PHE A 45 -69.17 -1.43 -41.88
CA PHE A 45 -68.44 -2.09 -42.96
C PHE A 45 -67.13 -2.77 -42.52
N ASN A 46 -66.87 -2.88 -41.21
CA ASN A 46 -65.65 -3.48 -40.66
C ASN A 46 -64.34 -2.86 -41.22
N ASN A 47 -64.36 -1.55 -41.47
CA ASN A 47 -63.18 -0.82 -41.91
C ASN A 47 -62.18 -0.72 -40.76
N ARG A 48 -61.02 -1.35 -40.93
CA ARG A 48 -59.94 -1.36 -39.94
C ARG A 48 -58.79 -0.45 -40.35
N GLU A 49 -58.09 0.06 -39.36
CA GLU A 49 -56.80 0.73 -39.52
C GLU A 49 -55.72 0.01 -38.72
N SER A 50 -54.49 0.10 -39.22
CA SER A 50 -53.32 -0.42 -38.53
C SER A 50 -52.74 0.68 -37.67
N MET A 51 -52.56 0.40 -36.38
CA MET A 51 -51.91 1.28 -35.41
C MET A 51 -50.60 0.64 -34.99
N SER A 52 -49.53 1.44 -34.96
CA SER A 52 -48.23 1.02 -34.44
C SER A 52 -47.92 1.80 -33.17
N ARG A 53 -47.54 1.10 -32.12
CA ARG A 53 -47.04 1.67 -30.86
C ARG A 53 -45.64 1.17 -30.58
N GLN A 54 -44.82 2.01 -29.98
CA GLN A 54 -43.47 1.65 -29.57
C GLN A 54 -43.43 1.50 -28.05
N LEU A 55 -42.93 0.35 -27.59
CA LEU A 55 -42.58 0.12 -26.18
C LEU A 55 -41.05 0.06 -26.08
N PRO A 56 -40.39 1.02 -25.42
CA PRO A 56 -38.95 0.96 -25.23
C PRO A 56 -38.60 -0.10 -24.17
N ILE A 57 -37.76 -1.07 -24.55
CA ILE A 57 -37.06 -1.91 -23.57
C ILE A 57 -35.71 -1.29 -23.31
N VAL A 58 -35.39 -1.05 -22.03
CA VAL A 58 -34.06 -0.62 -21.60
C VAL A 58 -33.31 -1.85 -21.11
N LEU A 59 -32.14 -2.10 -21.70
CA LEU A 59 -31.21 -3.15 -21.28
C LEU A 59 -29.98 -2.52 -20.65
N LEU A 60 -29.64 -3.00 -19.46
CA LEU A 60 -28.37 -2.70 -18.83
C LEU A 60 -27.21 -3.35 -19.60
N PRO A 61 -26.03 -2.72 -19.62
CA PRO A 61 -24.84 -3.32 -20.20
C PRO A 61 -24.42 -4.57 -19.43
N VAL A 62 -23.67 -5.47 -20.06
CA VAL A 62 -23.10 -6.64 -19.38
C VAL A 62 -22.09 -6.21 -18.32
N ASN A 63 -21.20 -5.28 -18.68
CA ASN A 63 -20.23 -4.69 -17.77
C ASN A 63 -20.86 -3.48 -17.07
N MET A 64 -20.95 -3.53 -15.75
CA MET A 64 -21.40 -2.40 -14.93
C MET A 64 -20.31 -1.32 -14.84
N ALA A 65 -19.05 -1.72 -14.66
CA ALA A 65 -17.96 -0.77 -14.53
C ALA A 65 -16.60 -1.38 -14.91
N LYS A 66 -15.60 -0.51 -15.02
CA LYS A 66 -14.18 -0.85 -15.09
C LYS A 66 -13.49 -0.30 -13.86
N TYR A 67 -12.51 -1.02 -13.31
CA TYR A 67 -11.75 -0.55 -12.15
C TYR A 67 -10.25 -0.55 -12.41
N ASN A 68 -9.55 0.35 -11.71
CA ASN A 68 -8.10 0.37 -11.56
C ASN A 68 -7.76 0.46 -10.07
N PHE A 69 -6.96 -0.48 -9.58
CA PHE A 69 -6.61 -0.61 -8.17
C PHE A 69 -5.10 -0.53 -7.99
N ILE A 70 -4.67 0.35 -7.10
CA ILE A 70 -3.27 0.60 -6.78
C ILE A 70 -3.11 0.54 -5.27
N VAL A 71 -2.05 -0.11 -4.81
CA VAL A 71 -1.71 -0.23 -3.39
C VAL A 71 -0.27 0.21 -3.19
N GLU A 72 -0.04 1.01 -2.16
CA GLU A 72 1.30 1.33 -1.67
C GLU A 72 1.57 0.53 -0.40
N VAL A 73 2.72 -0.13 -0.37
CA VAL A 73 3.17 -0.97 0.74
C VAL A 73 4.38 -0.32 1.37
N LYS A 74 4.37 -0.16 2.69
CA LYS A 74 5.51 0.35 3.45
C LYS A 74 6.32 -0.82 3.97
N SER A 75 7.57 -0.91 3.53
CA SER A 75 8.53 -1.89 4.01
C SER A 75 9.52 -1.22 4.96
N GLU A 76 9.88 -1.90 6.05
CA GLU A 76 10.99 -1.51 6.90
C GLU A 76 12.23 -2.30 6.49
N ASN A 77 13.27 -1.58 6.07
CA ASN A 77 14.53 -2.16 5.65
C ASN A 77 15.63 -1.81 6.65
N LYS A 78 16.44 -2.81 7.02
CA LYS A 78 17.62 -2.62 7.87
C LYS A 78 18.83 -2.39 6.96
N ILE A 79 19.37 -1.17 6.95
CA ILE A 79 20.63 -0.86 6.27
C ILE A 79 21.76 -1.07 7.25
N ILE A 80 22.77 -1.86 6.89
CA ILE A 80 23.95 -2.14 7.71
C ILE A 80 25.20 -1.63 6.99
N ARG A 81 26.10 -0.97 7.72
CA ARG A 81 27.43 -0.58 7.22
C ARG A 81 28.47 -0.67 8.33
N THR A 82 29.73 -0.82 7.95
CA THR A 82 30.85 -0.68 8.89
C THR A 82 31.08 0.79 9.23
N PHE A 83 31.29 1.09 10.50
CA PHE A 83 31.57 2.42 11.00
C PHE A 83 32.70 2.37 12.03
N GLU A 84 33.58 3.37 11.96
CA GLU A 84 34.60 3.65 12.97
C GLU A 84 34.18 4.88 13.78
N SER A 85 34.13 4.74 15.10
CA SER A 85 33.85 5.86 16.00
C SER A 85 34.98 6.89 15.97
N GLN A 86 34.67 8.14 16.30
CA GLN A 86 35.72 9.11 16.61
C GLN A 86 36.62 8.57 17.73
N TYR A 87 37.93 8.75 17.59
CA TYR A 87 38.86 8.30 18.63
C TYR A 87 38.64 9.11 19.90
N GLN A 88 38.63 8.42 21.04
CA GLN A 88 38.50 9.01 22.35
C GLN A 88 39.87 8.99 23.03
N LYS A 89 40.23 10.10 23.68
CA LYS A 89 41.51 10.24 24.39
C LYS A 89 41.38 9.72 25.82
N PHE A 90 42.10 8.67 26.15
CA PHE A 90 42.20 8.09 27.48
C PHE A 90 43.41 8.68 28.21
N ARG A 91 43.33 8.93 29.53
CA ARG A 91 44.44 9.48 30.32
C ARG A 91 44.40 8.99 31.77
N GLY A 92 45.53 8.53 32.29
CA GLY A 92 45.58 7.91 33.60
C GLY A 92 46.98 7.56 34.09
N LYS A 93 47.08 6.96 35.27
CA LYS A 93 48.34 6.51 35.89
C LYS A 93 48.20 5.12 36.51
N ASN A 94 48.75 4.12 35.84
CA ASN A 94 48.68 2.70 36.23
C ASN A 94 47.24 2.23 36.47
N GLU A 95 46.33 2.61 35.57
CA GLU A 95 44.89 2.37 35.70
C GLU A 95 44.24 2.09 34.34
N ASP A 96 43.07 1.45 34.37
CA ASP A 96 42.19 1.35 33.21
C ASP A 96 41.22 2.52 33.20
N ASP A 97 41.15 3.22 32.06
CA ASP A 97 40.11 4.22 31.80
C ASP A 97 39.05 3.63 30.85
N VAL A 98 37.78 3.99 31.04
CA VAL A 98 36.61 3.39 30.37
C VAL A 98 35.82 4.48 29.69
N LYS A 99 35.51 4.28 28.41
CA LYS A 99 34.68 5.21 27.64
C LYS A 99 33.63 4.49 26.81
N ILE A 100 32.71 5.27 26.25
CA ILE A 100 31.61 4.78 25.43
C ILE A 100 31.70 5.40 24.04
N ALA A 101 31.94 4.55 23.04
CA ALA A 101 31.93 4.90 21.63
C ALA A 101 30.49 4.87 21.10
N ARG A 102 29.97 6.03 20.70
CA ARG A 102 28.60 6.16 20.16
C ARG A 102 28.59 6.06 18.64
N PRO A 103 27.54 5.46 18.05
CA PRO A 103 27.35 5.47 16.60
C PRO A 103 26.92 6.88 16.14
N PRO A 104 26.87 7.15 14.82
CA PRO A 104 26.34 8.40 14.29
C PRO A 104 24.87 8.60 14.68
N GLU A 105 24.40 9.84 14.67
CA GLU A 105 23.00 10.15 14.96
C GLU A 105 22.05 9.39 14.01
N GLY A 106 21.01 8.77 14.57
CA GLY A 106 20.06 7.94 13.83
C GLY A 106 20.53 6.50 13.54
N TRP A 107 21.75 6.13 13.93
CA TRP A 107 22.31 4.78 13.79
C TRP A 107 22.45 4.09 15.14
N ARG A 108 22.51 2.76 15.11
CA ARG A 108 22.76 1.90 16.28
C ARG A 108 23.84 0.89 15.96
N TRP A 109 24.64 0.49 16.94
CA TRP A 109 25.58 -0.62 16.79
C TRP A 109 24.82 -1.94 16.61
N ASP A 110 25.24 -2.72 15.61
CA ASP A 110 24.60 -3.98 15.24
C ASP A 110 25.27 -5.18 15.92
N TRP A 111 24.63 -5.70 16.95
CA TRP A 111 25.13 -6.83 17.71
C TRP A 111 24.77 -8.20 17.12
N SER A 112 24.08 -8.25 15.97
CA SER A 112 23.60 -9.51 15.38
C SER A 112 24.72 -10.51 15.03
N GLN A 113 25.93 -10.01 14.78
CA GLN A 113 27.12 -10.82 14.49
C GLN A 113 27.97 -11.15 15.74
N GLY A 114 27.51 -10.73 16.93
CA GLY A 114 28.21 -10.91 18.20
C GLY A 114 29.39 -9.96 18.42
N VAL A 115 30.06 -10.09 19.57
CA VAL A 115 31.17 -9.21 19.99
C VAL A 115 32.35 -9.21 19.01
N ASN A 116 32.56 -10.31 18.29
CA ASN A 116 33.68 -10.46 17.36
C ASN A 116 33.59 -9.55 16.13
N ALA A 117 32.42 -8.98 15.85
CA ALA A 117 32.24 -8.00 14.79
C ALA A 117 32.77 -6.60 15.16
N PHE A 118 33.18 -6.41 16.43
CA PHE A 118 33.70 -5.15 16.92
C PHE A 118 35.20 -5.25 17.22
N HIS A 119 35.93 -4.22 16.84
CA HIS A 119 37.36 -4.11 17.05
C HIS A 119 37.70 -2.75 17.64
N GLN A 120 38.66 -2.72 18.56
CA GLN A 120 39.21 -1.48 19.07
C GLN A 120 40.51 -1.17 18.32
N ILE A 121 40.66 0.07 17.83
CA ILE A 121 41.84 0.50 17.07
C ILE A 121 42.55 1.61 17.83
N GLY A 122 43.89 1.54 17.90
CA GLY A 122 44.73 2.56 18.51
C GLY A 122 45.16 3.64 17.50
N HIS A 123 45.05 4.90 17.90
CA HIS A 123 45.41 6.10 17.10
C HIS A 123 46.58 6.87 17.69
N GLY A 124 47.56 6.13 18.21
CA GLY A 124 48.72 6.68 18.91
C GLY A 124 48.48 6.90 20.41
N GLY A 125 49.57 6.89 21.15
CA GLY A 125 49.59 6.96 22.60
C GLY A 125 51.02 6.95 23.13
N GLU A 126 51.16 7.25 24.42
CA GLU A 126 52.41 7.18 25.15
C GLU A 126 52.13 6.60 26.53
N ALA A 127 52.88 5.54 26.88
CA ALA A 127 52.66 4.77 28.11
C ALA A 127 51.19 4.33 28.27
N GLY A 128 50.64 3.66 27.24
CA GLY A 128 49.29 3.10 27.29
C GLY A 128 48.99 2.22 26.08
N HIS A 129 47.92 1.44 26.15
CA HIS A 129 47.41 0.64 25.04
C HIS A 129 45.88 0.44 25.14
N CYS A 130 45.25 0.23 23.99
CA CYS A 130 43.84 -0.11 23.91
C CYS A 130 43.61 -1.51 24.50
N ASN A 131 42.70 -1.63 25.47
CA ASN A 131 42.48 -2.79 26.33
C ASN A 131 41.07 -3.40 26.15
N GLY A 132 40.60 -3.48 24.91
CA GLY A 132 39.41 -4.23 24.51
C GLY A 132 38.06 -3.55 24.73
N ILE A 133 37.01 -4.33 24.44
CA ILE A 133 35.59 -3.94 24.51
C ILE A 133 34.93 -4.72 25.64
N ARG A 134 34.17 -4.02 26.49
CA ARG A 134 33.35 -4.61 27.55
C ARG A 134 31.95 -4.88 27.02
N ALA A 135 31.77 -6.03 26.35
CA ALA A 135 30.51 -6.38 25.71
C ALA A 135 29.30 -6.39 26.67
N ASN A 136 29.49 -6.89 27.90
CA ASN A 136 28.44 -6.95 28.93
C ASN A 136 27.95 -5.57 29.39
N GLU A 137 28.76 -4.53 29.19
CA GLU A 137 28.46 -3.14 29.55
C GLU A 137 28.06 -2.30 28.33
N SER A 138 27.93 -2.93 27.16
CA SER A 138 27.67 -2.25 25.89
C SER A 138 26.22 -2.42 25.44
N THR A 139 25.71 -1.45 24.68
CA THR A 139 24.33 -1.45 24.14
C THR A 139 24.34 -1.09 22.65
N PRO A 140 23.19 -1.23 21.95
CA PRO A 140 23.06 -0.71 20.58
C PRO A 140 23.30 0.81 20.47
N ASP A 141 23.19 1.56 21.57
CA ASP A 141 23.39 3.01 21.57
C ASP A 141 24.85 3.40 21.93
N GLY A 142 25.69 2.45 22.36
CA GLY A 142 27.10 2.71 22.66
C GLY A 142 27.93 1.47 23.03
N ILE A 143 29.16 1.41 22.53
CA ILE A 143 30.14 0.38 22.86
C ILE A 143 31.03 0.86 23.99
N THR A 144 31.03 0.13 25.10
CA THR A 144 31.93 0.38 26.23
C THR A 144 33.29 -0.24 25.93
N HIS A 145 34.35 0.56 25.93
CA HIS A 145 35.71 0.13 25.60
C HIS A 145 36.74 0.76 26.53
N THR A 146 37.86 0.07 26.70
CA THR A 146 38.85 0.36 27.74
C THR A 146 40.24 0.57 27.19
N ALA A 147 41.05 1.36 27.88
CA ALA A 147 42.47 1.48 27.63
C ALA A 147 43.23 1.36 28.96
N HIS A 148 44.33 0.61 28.95
CA HIS A 148 45.24 0.55 30.08
C HIS A 148 46.29 1.64 29.92
N LEU A 149 46.54 2.39 30.99
CA LEU A 149 47.40 3.58 30.96
C LEU A 149 48.43 3.50 32.07
N ASP A 150 49.69 3.47 31.69
CA ASP A 150 50.84 3.47 32.57
C ASP A 150 51.31 4.89 32.86
N ARG A 151 52.21 5.02 33.84
CA ARG A 151 52.87 6.29 34.13
C ARG A 151 54.04 6.54 33.17
N ILE A 152 54.05 7.68 32.48
CA ILE A 152 55.22 8.16 31.73
C ILE A 152 56.32 8.50 32.73
N THR A 153 57.51 7.92 32.52
CA THR A 153 58.70 8.19 33.31
C THR A 153 59.81 8.65 32.36
N GLU A 154 60.01 9.97 32.27
CA GLU A 154 61.14 10.53 31.53
C GLU A 154 62.31 10.74 32.48
N PHE A 155 63.43 10.07 32.17
CA PHE A 155 64.68 10.23 32.91
C PHE A 155 65.58 11.24 32.20
N ASN A 156 65.77 12.40 32.83
CA ASN A 156 66.82 13.35 32.47
C ASN A 156 67.83 13.40 33.63
N PRO A 157 69.16 13.43 33.39
CA PRO A 157 70.20 13.48 34.43
C PRO A 157 70.06 14.62 35.47
N LEU A 158 69.20 15.62 35.24
CA LEU A 158 68.92 16.70 36.20
C LEU A 158 67.51 16.68 36.80
N ARG A 159 66.57 15.85 36.29
CA ARG A 159 65.18 15.78 36.78
C ARG A 159 64.44 14.54 36.27
N VAL A 160 63.67 13.88 37.13
CA VAL A 160 62.66 12.87 36.72
C VAL A 160 61.32 13.56 36.55
N VAL A 161 60.74 13.49 35.34
CA VAL A 161 59.40 14.02 35.06
C VAL A 161 58.42 12.85 35.04
N TYR A 162 57.38 12.94 35.89
CA TYR A 162 56.30 11.97 35.94
C TYR A 162 55.05 12.55 35.28
N GLY A 163 54.56 11.86 34.25
CA GLY A 163 53.33 12.21 33.53
C GLY A 163 52.29 11.09 33.57
N PRO A 164 50.99 11.41 33.47
CA PRO A 164 49.99 10.40 33.13
C PRO A 164 50.18 9.93 31.68
N GLY A 165 50.16 8.62 31.46
CA GLY A 165 50.08 8.04 30.13
C GLY A 165 48.77 8.39 29.45
N TRP A 166 48.77 8.26 28.13
CA TRP A 166 47.60 8.52 27.31
C TRP A 166 47.56 7.59 26.10
N GLN A 167 46.34 7.26 25.67
CA GLN A 167 46.12 6.45 24.49
C GLN A 167 44.86 6.96 23.78
N ASN A 168 44.90 7.09 22.46
CA ASN A 168 43.70 7.33 21.67
C ASN A 168 43.18 5.98 21.15
N CYS A 169 41.92 5.66 21.43
CA CYS A 169 41.27 4.45 20.91
C CYS A 169 39.96 4.80 20.21
N SER A 170 39.64 4.12 19.13
CA SER A 170 38.32 4.09 18.47
C SER A 170 37.74 2.68 18.50
N VAL A 171 36.46 2.55 18.18
CA VAL A 171 35.78 1.27 17.96
C VAL A 171 35.30 1.21 16.52
N VAL A 172 35.59 0.10 15.84
CA VAL A 172 35.07 -0.25 14.52
C VAL A 172 34.08 -1.38 14.66
N GLY A 173 32.95 -1.29 13.99
CA GLY A 173 31.98 -2.37 13.93
C GLY A 173 30.81 -2.05 13.01
N PRO A 174 29.87 -2.99 12.84
CA PRO A 174 28.67 -2.77 12.06
C PRO A 174 27.71 -1.84 12.81
N VAL A 175 27.16 -0.87 12.10
CA VAL A 175 26.03 -0.05 12.55
C VAL A 175 24.85 -0.26 11.61
N TYR A 176 23.65 -0.16 12.15
CA TYR A 176 22.41 -0.26 11.40
C TYR A 176 21.49 0.93 11.60
N GLN A 177 20.66 1.17 10.60
CA GLN A 177 19.54 2.10 10.64
C GLN A 177 18.32 1.44 9.99
N MET A 178 17.15 1.61 10.61
CA MET A 178 15.88 1.21 10.00
C MET A 178 15.41 2.34 9.09
N THR A 179 15.14 2.02 7.83
CA THR A 179 14.58 2.94 6.86
C THR A 179 13.25 2.41 6.35
N SER A 180 12.23 3.25 6.34
CA SER A 180 10.96 2.92 5.70
C SER A 180 11.04 3.24 4.21
N THR A 181 10.73 2.27 3.36
CA THR A 181 10.60 2.46 1.92
C THR A 181 9.16 2.15 1.52
N THR A 182 8.50 3.10 0.88
CA THR A 182 7.18 2.89 0.26
C THR A 182 7.38 2.38 -1.16
N THR A 183 6.74 1.28 -1.51
CA THR A 183 6.73 0.72 -2.87
C THR A 183 5.31 0.60 -3.36
N THR A 184 5.05 1.04 -4.59
CA THR A 184 3.75 0.91 -5.24
C THR A 184 3.67 -0.45 -5.94
N ASN A 185 2.65 -1.25 -5.59
CA ASN A 185 2.35 -2.50 -6.27
C ASN A 185 1.87 -2.25 -7.71
N PRO A 186 1.99 -3.25 -8.61
CA PRO A 186 1.45 -3.14 -9.96
C PRO A 186 -0.06 -2.86 -9.92
N THR A 187 -0.52 -2.00 -10.82
CA THR A 187 -1.95 -1.69 -10.96
C THR A 187 -2.72 -2.94 -11.37
N GLU A 188 -3.73 -3.31 -10.58
CA GLU A 188 -4.70 -4.34 -10.93
C GLU A 188 -5.91 -3.68 -11.59
N SER A 189 -6.21 -4.06 -12.82
CA SER A 189 -7.34 -3.51 -13.59
C SER A 189 -8.30 -4.61 -14.03
N GLY A 190 -9.59 -4.30 -14.09
CA GLY A 190 -10.59 -5.29 -14.51
C GLY A 190 -11.97 -4.69 -14.79
N VAL A 191 -12.93 -5.58 -15.02
CA VAL A 191 -14.35 -5.26 -15.24
C VAL A 191 -15.18 -5.75 -14.06
N ILE A 192 -16.28 -5.06 -13.80
CA ILE A 192 -17.25 -5.39 -12.75
C ILE A 192 -18.56 -5.72 -13.46
N ASN A 193 -19.10 -6.91 -13.21
CA ASN A 193 -20.41 -7.34 -13.70
C ASN A 193 -21.50 -7.00 -12.67
N TRP A 194 -22.77 -7.13 -13.04
CA TRP A 194 -23.89 -6.83 -12.14
C TRP A 194 -24.16 -7.88 -11.06
N THR A 195 -23.57 -9.07 -11.17
CA THR A 195 -23.93 -10.24 -10.35
C THR A 195 -22.84 -10.69 -9.40
N ASP A 196 -21.59 -10.30 -9.66
CA ASP A 196 -20.42 -10.88 -9.00
C ASP A 196 -19.64 -9.82 -8.23
N ASP A 197 -19.36 -10.11 -6.96
CA ASP A 197 -18.46 -9.31 -6.14
C ASP A 197 -17.03 -9.42 -6.71
N VAL A 198 -16.36 -8.28 -6.91
CA VAL A 198 -14.93 -8.25 -7.24
C VAL A 198 -14.14 -8.14 -5.94
N LYS A 199 -13.20 -9.06 -5.74
CA LYS A 199 -12.33 -9.10 -4.56
C LYS A 199 -10.89 -8.78 -4.94
N LEU A 200 -10.34 -7.77 -4.28
CA LEU A 200 -8.99 -7.27 -4.52
C LEU A 200 -8.15 -7.51 -3.27
N ASN A 201 -6.96 -8.09 -3.43
CA ASN A 201 -6.10 -8.42 -2.30
C ASN A 201 -5.47 -7.15 -1.71
N LEU A 202 -5.51 -7.02 -0.38
CA LEU A 202 -4.85 -5.96 0.37
C LEU A 202 -3.71 -6.57 1.19
N PRO A 203 -2.43 -6.32 0.82
CA PRO A 203 -1.28 -6.73 1.61
C PRO A 203 -1.33 -6.24 3.06
N LYS A 204 -0.69 -6.97 3.97
CA LYS A 204 -0.69 -6.64 5.41
C LYS A 204 -0.03 -5.29 5.72
N ASP A 205 0.98 -4.93 4.96
CA ASP A 205 1.80 -3.72 5.18
C ASP A 205 1.35 -2.56 4.26
N THR A 206 0.08 -2.55 3.86
CA THR A 206 -0.50 -1.46 3.07
C THR A 206 -0.46 -0.14 3.84
N ASP A 207 0.19 0.85 3.26
CA ASP A 207 0.24 2.24 3.74
C ASP A 207 -0.94 3.04 3.17
N SER A 208 -1.17 2.90 1.86
CA SER A 208 -2.24 3.59 1.15
C SER A 208 -2.83 2.71 0.04
N LEU A 209 -4.07 3.01 -0.35
CA LEU A 209 -4.72 2.39 -1.51
C LEU A 209 -5.48 3.44 -2.31
N SER A 210 -5.61 3.20 -3.60
CA SER A 210 -6.39 4.00 -4.52
C SER A 210 -7.16 3.08 -5.47
N LEU A 211 -8.48 3.18 -5.42
CA LEU A 211 -9.40 2.44 -6.30
C LEU A 211 -10.20 3.43 -7.14
N GLU A 212 -9.94 3.44 -8.45
CA GLU A 212 -10.76 4.15 -9.43
C GLU A 212 -11.79 3.19 -10.01
N ILE A 213 -13.07 3.57 -9.99
CA ILE A 213 -14.16 2.85 -10.66
C ILE A 213 -14.82 3.79 -11.68
N THR A 214 -14.90 3.35 -12.93
CA THR A 214 -15.60 4.02 -14.03
C THR A 214 -16.82 3.20 -14.42
N THR A 215 -18.02 3.71 -14.16
CA THR A 215 -19.28 3.05 -14.50
C THR A 215 -19.64 3.18 -15.98
N PHE A 216 -20.56 2.35 -16.44
CA PHE A 216 -21.05 2.32 -17.82
C PHE A 216 -21.67 3.65 -18.31
N ASP A 217 -22.15 4.49 -17.40
CA ASP A 217 -22.67 5.84 -17.69
C ASP A 217 -21.56 6.91 -17.74
N GLY A 218 -20.30 6.51 -17.59
CA GLY A 218 -19.12 7.36 -17.68
C GLY A 218 -18.75 8.08 -16.38
N ARG A 219 -19.49 7.88 -15.27
CA ARG A 219 -19.09 8.44 -13.98
C ARG A 219 -17.82 7.77 -13.48
N LYS A 220 -16.94 8.58 -12.89
CA LYS A 220 -15.72 8.12 -12.24
C LYS A 220 -15.79 8.39 -10.74
N ARG A 221 -15.39 7.41 -9.94
CA ARG A 221 -15.32 7.49 -8.48
C ARG A 221 -13.98 6.98 -8.00
N MET A 222 -13.43 7.67 -7.01
CA MET A 222 -12.17 7.33 -6.36
C MET A 222 -12.43 6.93 -4.92
N PHE A 223 -11.84 5.82 -4.48
CA PHE A 223 -11.97 5.31 -3.11
C PHE A 223 -10.59 5.01 -2.53
N SER A 224 -10.36 5.47 -1.29
CA SER A 224 -9.23 5.08 -0.44
C SER A 224 -9.65 4.26 0.78
N ASP A 225 -10.97 4.16 0.99
CA ASP A 225 -11.63 3.41 2.06
C ASP A 225 -12.99 2.89 1.58
N SER A 226 -13.77 2.28 2.48
CA SER A 226 -15.14 1.87 2.24
C SER A 226 -16.00 3.06 1.81
N GLY A 227 -16.94 2.82 0.91
CA GLY A 227 -17.83 3.83 0.39
C GLY A 227 -18.99 3.22 -0.37
N ALA A 228 -19.97 4.04 -0.74
CA ALA A 228 -21.13 3.62 -1.49
C ALA A 228 -21.33 4.54 -2.69
N ASP A 229 -21.72 3.94 -3.80
CA ASP A 229 -22.32 4.64 -4.95
C ASP A 229 -23.72 4.04 -5.19
N GLU A 230 -24.39 4.58 -6.21
CA GLU A 230 -25.71 4.15 -6.64
C GLU A 230 -25.69 2.71 -7.14
N PHE A 231 -24.66 2.35 -7.92
CA PHE A 231 -24.58 1.04 -8.58
C PHE A 231 -23.67 0.03 -7.89
N PHE A 232 -22.98 0.42 -6.81
CA PHE A 232 -22.08 -0.49 -6.09
C PHE A 232 -21.75 0.02 -4.68
N ASP A 233 -21.24 -0.89 -3.85
CA ASP A 233 -20.55 -0.58 -2.59
C ASP A 233 -19.08 -1.00 -2.68
N VAL A 234 -18.22 -0.24 -2.02
CA VAL A 234 -16.82 -0.59 -1.76
C VAL A 234 -16.70 -0.89 -0.27
N ILE A 235 -16.25 -2.09 0.06
CA ILE A 235 -16.09 -2.56 1.44
C ILE A 235 -14.63 -2.90 1.66
N LYS A 236 -13.95 -2.13 2.52
CA LYS A 236 -12.56 -2.39 2.90
C LYS A 236 -12.51 -3.31 4.11
N GLY A 237 -11.97 -4.50 3.90
CA GLY A 237 -11.60 -5.44 4.95
C GLY A 237 -10.15 -5.26 5.40
N LYS A 238 -9.69 -6.17 6.27
CA LYS A 238 -8.31 -6.16 6.76
C LYS A 238 -7.28 -6.56 5.69
N ASN A 239 -7.64 -7.54 4.85
CA ASN A 239 -6.74 -8.14 3.86
C ASN A 239 -7.31 -8.10 2.43
N GLU A 240 -8.46 -7.45 2.23
CA GLU A 240 -9.11 -7.38 0.94
C GLU A 240 -9.98 -6.12 0.83
N VAL A 241 -10.22 -5.68 -0.41
CA VAL A 241 -11.24 -4.71 -0.77
C VAL A 241 -12.27 -5.43 -1.65
N ILE A 242 -13.54 -5.30 -1.31
CA ILE A 242 -14.65 -5.91 -2.04
C ILE A 242 -15.45 -4.83 -2.73
N ILE A 243 -15.66 -4.98 -4.04
CA ILE A 243 -16.59 -4.15 -4.82
C ILE A 243 -17.84 -4.98 -5.04
N ARG A 244 -18.96 -4.55 -4.45
CA ARG A 244 -20.26 -5.22 -4.52
C ARG A 244 -21.22 -4.46 -5.42
N PRO A 245 -21.61 -5.01 -6.58
CA PRO A 245 -22.60 -4.40 -7.45
C PRO A 245 -24.00 -4.32 -6.81
N LYS A 246 -24.77 -3.29 -7.19
CA LYS A 246 -26.19 -3.12 -6.88
C LYS A 246 -26.96 -3.02 -8.18
N GLN A 247 -27.83 -4.00 -8.45
CA GLN A 247 -28.71 -3.93 -9.60
C GLN A 247 -29.81 -2.89 -9.35
N PRO A 248 -29.99 -1.89 -10.23
CA PRO A 248 -31.06 -0.93 -10.10
C PRO A 248 -32.41 -1.64 -10.28
N THR A 249 -33.34 -1.35 -9.38
CA THR A 249 -34.70 -1.93 -9.41
C THR A 249 -35.69 -1.07 -10.20
N ASP A 250 -35.34 0.19 -10.45
CA ASP A 250 -36.07 1.14 -11.28
C ASP A 250 -35.13 1.83 -12.27
N LEU A 251 -35.51 1.83 -13.56
CA LEU A 251 -34.82 2.52 -14.67
C LEU A 251 -35.85 3.30 -15.49
#